data_AF-A0A7J7G389-F1
#
_entry.id   AF-A0A7J7G389-F1
#
_cell.length_a   1.000
_cell.length_b   1.000
_cell.length_c   1.000
_cell.angle_alpha   90.00
_cell.angle_beta   90.00
_cell.angle_gamma   90.00
#
_symmetry.space_group_name_H-M   'P 1'
#
loop_
_entity.id
_entity.type
_entity.pdbx_description
1 polymer ?
#
loop_
_entity_poly.entity_id
_entity_poly.type
_entity_poly.pdbx_seq_one_letter_code
_entity_poly.pdbx_strand_id
1 'polypeptide(L)'
;MSRLFSWGRTAYHFALLYPDRVSAVITLGVPFLLTGPEAFPRQFIPGGFYMLRWQARRAEKDFGRFDVKTVVKNIYILFSESELPIAGEDQEIMDLVDPLTPLPPWFSEEDLANYATLYEKSGFRTPLQVPYRAWLQDYGVSDLEVKVPALLIMGEKDYVYKFHGIAEYITSGKVKEYVPDLEITFMPEGTHFVQEQFPDQVNDLIISFLKKHI
;
A
#
# COMPACT_ATOMS: atom_id res chain seq x y z
N MET A 1 -13.32 -2.53 -4.71
CA MET A 1 -13.43 -2.78 -3.25
C MET A 1 -12.07 -2.82 -2.52
N SER A 2 -10.94 -2.87 -3.22
CA SER A 2 -9.61 -3.13 -2.62
C SER A 2 -8.72 -1.89 -2.42
N ARG A 3 -9.21 -0.67 -2.65
CA ARG A 3 -8.37 0.55 -2.76
C ARG A 3 -7.77 1.07 -1.46
N LEU A 4 -8.27 0.64 -0.29
CA LEU A 4 -7.80 1.12 1.03
C LEU A 4 -6.43 0.59 1.45
N PHE A 5 -5.96 -0.49 0.84
CA PHE A 5 -4.77 -1.21 1.30
C PHE A 5 -3.92 -1.54 0.07
N SER A 6 -2.61 -1.35 0.11
CA SER A 6 -1.78 -1.56 -1.10
C SER A 6 -1.73 -3.03 -1.52
N TRP A 7 -1.99 -3.31 -2.81
CA TRP A 7 -1.97 -4.66 -3.39
C TRP A 7 -0.77 -4.91 -4.31
N GLY A 8 0.24 -4.03 -4.31
CA GLY A 8 1.40 -4.12 -5.21
C GLY A 8 2.06 -5.50 -5.22
N ARG A 9 2.18 -6.13 -4.04
CA ARG A 9 2.68 -7.52 -3.89
C ARG A 9 1.92 -8.52 -4.76
N THR A 10 0.60 -8.41 -4.87
CA THR A 10 -0.22 -9.37 -5.61
C THR A 10 0.03 -9.27 -7.12
N ALA A 11 0.24 -8.05 -7.63
CA ALA A 11 0.58 -7.83 -9.03
C ALA A 11 1.94 -8.45 -9.39
N TYR A 12 2.96 -8.20 -8.57
CA TYR A 12 4.28 -8.82 -8.76
C TYR A 12 4.24 -10.33 -8.60
N HIS A 13 3.54 -10.85 -7.58
CA HIS A 13 3.40 -12.29 -7.38
C HIS A 13 2.76 -12.97 -8.60
N PHE A 14 1.73 -12.36 -9.19
CA PHE A 14 1.11 -12.89 -10.40
C PHE A 14 2.06 -12.86 -11.60
N ALA A 15 2.83 -11.79 -11.78
CA ALA A 15 3.83 -11.68 -12.85
C ALA A 15 4.97 -12.68 -12.71
N LEU A 16 5.38 -13.01 -11.48
CA LEU A 16 6.37 -14.04 -11.19
C LEU A 16 5.86 -15.45 -11.51
N LEU A 17 4.61 -15.75 -11.14
CA LEU A 17 4.01 -17.07 -11.38
C LEU A 17 3.63 -17.31 -12.84
N TYR A 18 3.22 -16.26 -13.55
CA TYR A 18 2.65 -16.36 -14.90
C TYR A 18 3.21 -15.28 -15.83
N PRO A 19 4.53 -15.25 -16.08
CA PRO A 19 5.16 -14.20 -16.90
C PRO A 19 4.57 -14.14 -18.32
N ASP A 20 4.24 -15.28 -18.92
CA ASP A 20 3.65 -15.35 -20.27
C ASP A 20 2.20 -14.82 -20.35
N ARG A 21 1.58 -14.48 -19.21
CA ARG A 21 0.21 -13.96 -19.12
C ARG A 21 0.16 -12.48 -18.74
N VAL A 22 1.31 -11.85 -18.55
CA VAL A 22 1.42 -10.46 -18.14
C VAL A 22 2.24 -9.70 -19.17
N SER A 23 1.68 -8.63 -19.73
CA SER A 23 2.42 -7.78 -20.67
C SER A 23 3.23 -6.70 -19.97
N ALA A 24 2.73 -6.19 -18.84
CA ALA A 24 3.43 -5.21 -18.01
C ALA A 24 2.83 -5.17 -16.59
N VAL A 25 3.57 -4.63 -15.62
CA VAL A 25 3.12 -4.42 -14.23
C VAL A 25 3.16 -2.95 -13.86
N ILE A 26 2.05 -2.40 -13.38
CA ILE A 26 2.01 -1.02 -12.86
C ILE A 26 1.65 -1.08 -11.38
N THR A 27 2.46 -0.44 -10.53
CA THR A 27 2.24 -0.33 -9.09
C THR A 27 2.27 1.13 -8.65
N LEU A 28 1.50 1.42 -7.59
CA LEU A 28 1.35 2.75 -7.01
C LEU A 28 1.77 2.68 -5.54
N GLY A 29 2.72 3.52 -5.12
CA GLY A 29 3.16 3.68 -3.73
C GLY A 29 4.01 2.56 -3.13
N VAL A 30 4.03 1.35 -3.69
CA VAL A 30 4.81 0.21 -3.13
C VAL A 30 5.68 -0.44 -4.20
N PRO A 31 7.03 -0.43 -4.05
CA PRO A 31 7.94 -1.09 -4.99
C PRO A 31 7.86 -2.62 -4.89
N PHE A 32 8.59 -3.33 -5.77
CA PHE A 32 8.84 -4.76 -5.56
C PHE A 32 9.62 -4.96 -4.27
N LEU A 33 9.05 -5.73 -3.35
CA LEU A 33 9.68 -6.04 -2.07
C LEU A 33 9.86 -7.54 -1.93
N LEU A 34 11.05 -7.93 -1.48
CA LEU A 34 11.26 -9.26 -0.92
C LEU A 34 10.33 -9.45 0.27
N THR A 35 9.84 -10.68 0.42
CA THR A 35 8.96 -11.06 1.51
C THR A 35 9.56 -12.18 2.31
N GLY A 36 9.08 -12.34 3.54
CA GLY A 36 9.62 -13.29 4.51
C GLY A 36 10.39 -12.64 5.66
N PRO A 37 10.75 -13.43 6.67
CA PRO A 37 11.33 -12.93 7.92
C PRO A 37 12.65 -12.18 7.76
N GLU A 38 13.42 -12.51 6.72
CA GLU A 38 14.73 -11.91 6.44
C GLU A 38 14.63 -10.52 5.79
N ALA A 39 13.57 -10.27 5.01
CA ALA A 39 13.35 -8.98 4.36
C ALA A 39 12.87 -7.90 5.34
N PHE A 40 12.22 -8.31 6.44
CA PHE A 40 11.67 -7.42 7.45
C PHE A 40 11.93 -7.98 8.86
N PRO A 41 13.18 -7.94 9.34
CA PRO A 41 13.53 -8.42 10.67
C PRO A 41 12.78 -7.60 11.73
N ARG A 42 11.90 -8.27 12.47
CA ARG A 42 10.96 -7.68 13.43
C ARG A 42 11.60 -6.77 14.47
N GLN A 43 12.89 -7.00 14.79
CA GLN A 43 13.68 -6.20 15.72
C GLN A 43 13.88 -4.73 15.32
N PHE A 44 13.77 -4.40 14.03
CA PHE A 44 13.90 -3.03 13.53
C PHE A 44 12.54 -2.36 13.27
N ILE A 45 11.43 -3.04 13.57
CA ILE A 45 10.08 -2.52 13.38
C ILE A 45 9.51 -2.09 14.73
N PRO A 46 9.10 -0.82 14.90
CA PRO A 46 8.47 -0.36 16.14
C PRO A 46 7.25 -1.21 16.51
N GLY A 47 7.12 -1.63 17.77
CA GLY A 47 6.01 -2.48 18.22
C GLY A 47 4.61 -1.86 18.06
N GLY A 48 4.57 -0.53 17.92
CA GLY A 48 3.37 0.26 17.61
C GLY A 48 3.00 0.32 16.14
N PHE A 49 3.86 -0.14 15.23
CA PHE A 49 3.66 -0.03 13.78
C PHE A 49 2.38 -0.74 13.34
N TYR A 50 1.58 -0.07 12.49
CA TYR A 50 0.24 -0.54 12.12
C TYR A 50 0.20 -1.96 11.57
N MET A 51 1.16 -2.36 10.73
CA MET A 51 1.20 -3.73 10.19
C MET A 51 1.35 -4.78 11.30
N LEU A 52 2.02 -4.47 12.41
CA LEU A 52 2.13 -5.34 13.57
C LEU A 52 0.86 -5.30 14.43
N ARG A 53 0.25 -4.11 14.59
CA ARG A 53 -1.03 -3.95 15.31
C ARG A 53 -2.19 -4.64 14.59
N TRP A 54 -2.12 -4.76 13.26
CA TRP A 54 -3.16 -5.38 12.44
C TRP A 54 -3.04 -6.91 12.28
N GLN A 55 -2.05 -7.52 12.93
CA GLN A 55 -1.91 -8.97 12.97
C GLN A 55 -2.99 -9.63 13.84
N ALA A 56 -3.38 -10.85 13.44
CA ALA A 56 -4.34 -11.69 14.16
C ALA A 56 -5.61 -10.91 14.57
N ARG A 57 -6.27 -11.30 15.67
CA ARG A 57 -7.56 -10.71 16.10
C ARG A 57 -7.46 -9.28 16.68
N ARG A 58 -6.28 -8.66 16.69
CA ARG A 58 -6.08 -7.34 17.30
C ARG A 58 -6.71 -6.23 16.46
N ALA A 59 -6.57 -6.30 15.14
CA ALA A 59 -7.19 -5.36 14.20
C ALA A 59 -8.72 -5.34 14.36
N GLU A 60 -9.35 -6.52 14.40
CA GLU A 60 -10.81 -6.63 14.49
C GLU A 60 -11.33 -6.09 15.83
N LYS A 61 -10.56 -6.23 16.92
CA LYS A 61 -10.91 -5.62 18.21
C LYS A 61 -10.81 -4.10 18.15
N ASP A 62 -9.78 -3.56 17.52
CA ASP A 62 -9.61 -2.11 17.37
C ASP A 62 -10.71 -1.51 16.48
N PHE A 63 -10.92 -2.11 15.30
CA PHE A 63 -11.94 -1.64 14.35
C PHE A 63 -13.36 -1.80 14.92
N GLY A 64 -13.62 -2.87 15.68
CA GLY A 64 -14.92 -3.13 16.30
C GLY A 64 -15.34 -2.14 17.38
N ARG A 65 -14.47 -1.20 17.76
CA ARG A 65 -14.80 -0.07 18.66
C ARG A 65 -15.61 1.02 17.96
N PHE A 66 -15.64 1.02 16.63
CA PHE A 66 -16.23 2.07 15.80
C PHE A 66 -17.17 1.51 14.74
N ASP A 67 -18.05 2.36 14.19
CA ASP A 67 -18.77 1.99 12.98
C ASP A 67 -17.85 1.95 11.76
N VAL A 68 -18.29 1.25 10.70
CA VAL A 68 -17.47 1.04 9.49
C VAL A 68 -17.09 2.35 8.82
N LYS A 69 -17.99 3.34 8.82
CA LYS A 69 -17.73 4.65 8.21
C LYS A 69 -16.59 5.36 8.94
N THR A 70 -16.57 5.34 10.27
CA THR A 70 -15.46 5.88 11.07
C THR A 70 -14.14 5.14 10.81
N VAL A 71 -14.16 3.80 10.74
CA VAL A 71 -12.93 3.04 10.43
C VAL A 71 -12.36 3.43 9.06
N VAL A 72 -13.20 3.52 8.03
CA VAL A 72 -12.77 3.92 6.68
C VAL A 72 -12.27 5.37 6.67
N LYS A 73 -12.95 6.29 7.34
CA LYS A 73 -12.50 7.69 7.50
C LYS A 73 -11.11 7.73 8.14
N ASN A 74 -10.91 7.01 9.24
CA ASN A 74 -9.65 7.00 9.97
C ASN A 74 -8.50 6.44 9.12
N ILE A 75 -8.74 5.39 8.33
CA ILE A 75 -7.75 4.84 7.40
C ILE A 75 -7.38 5.91 6.34
N TYR A 76 -8.34 6.57 5.72
CA TYR A 76 -8.05 7.62 4.74
C TYR A 76 -7.23 8.77 5.33
N ILE A 77 -7.54 9.20 6.56
CA ILE A 77 -6.76 10.23 7.26
C ILE A 77 -5.32 9.75 7.49
N LEU A 78 -5.14 8.61 8.16
CA LEU A 78 -3.81 8.09 8.52
C LEU A 78 -2.88 7.89 7.32
N PHE A 79 -3.39 7.35 6.23
CA PHE A 79 -2.57 7.01 5.07
C PHE A 79 -2.53 8.12 4.00
N SER A 80 -3.22 9.24 4.23
CA SER A 80 -3.00 10.48 3.44
C SER A 80 -1.91 11.37 4.05
N GLU A 81 -1.38 11.00 5.21
CA GLU A 81 -0.23 11.67 5.84
C GLU A 81 1.10 11.03 5.40
N SER A 82 2.19 11.74 5.69
CA SER A 82 3.54 11.29 5.36
C SER A 82 4.25 10.56 6.49
N GLU A 83 3.65 10.49 7.68
CA GLU A 83 4.25 9.84 8.84
C GLU A 83 3.80 8.38 8.94
N LEU A 84 4.68 7.53 9.48
CA LEU A 84 4.34 6.13 9.71
C LEU A 84 3.32 6.01 10.84
N PRO A 85 2.18 5.33 10.65
CA PRO A 85 1.23 5.11 11.73
C PRO A 85 1.83 4.15 12.77
N ILE A 86 2.24 4.71 13.91
CA ILE A 86 2.88 4.01 15.03
C ILE A 86 2.13 4.39 16.31
N ALA A 87 1.38 3.44 16.88
CA ALA A 87 0.65 3.64 18.13
C ALA A 87 1.57 3.54 19.36
N GLY A 88 1.28 4.35 20.40
CA GLY A 88 1.88 4.20 21.71
C GLY A 88 1.54 2.86 22.38
N GLU A 89 2.20 2.54 23.49
CA GLU A 89 2.03 1.26 24.20
C GLU A 89 0.57 1.01 24.60
N ASP A 90 -0.10 2.03 25.12
CA ASP A 90 -1.51 2.01 25.57
C ASP A 90 -2.52 2.44 24.49
N GLN A 91 -2.08 2.50 23.22
CA GLN A 91 -2.91 2.91 22.08
C GLN A 91 -3.00 1.82 21.01
N GLU A 92 -4.10 1.85 20.26
CA GLU A 92 -4.27 1.15 18.99
C GLU A 92 -4.26 2.12 17.80
N ILE A 93 -4.37 1.61 16.58
CA ILE A 93 -4.18 2.42 15.37
C ILE A 93 -5.34 3.40 15.16
N MET A 94 -6.56 3.01 15.50
CA MET A 94 -7.71 3.92 15.42
C MET A 94 -7.65 5.07 16.43
N ASP A 95 -6.81 4.98 17.48
CA ASP A 95 -6.62 6.06 18.47
C ASP A 95 -5.71 7.19 17.96
N LEU A 96 -5.03 6.98 16.84
CA LEU A 96 -4.13 7.97 16.26
C LEU A 96 -4.86 9.11 15.53
N VAL A 97 -6.16 8.93 15.26
CA VAL A 97 -6.96 9.91 14.52
C VAL A 97 -7.80 10.73 15.50
N ASP A 98 -7.60 12.06 15.48
CA ASP A 98 -8.55 12.98 16.09
C ASP A 98 -9.88 12.92 15.32
N PRO A 99 -11.02 12.62 15.97
CA PRO A 99 -12.33 12.58 15.33
C PRO A 99 -12.71 13.89 14.60
N LEU A 100 -12.16 15.02 15.04
CA LEU A 100 -12.37 16.35 14.44
C LEU A 100 -11.53 16.58 13.18
N THR A 101 -10.57 15.72 12.87
CA THR A 101 -9.79 15.82 11.64
C THR A 101 -10.71 15.70 10.41
N PRO A 102 -10.65 16.66 9.48
CA PRO A 102 -11.45 16.61 8.26
C PRO A 102 -10.96 15.51 7.32
N LEU A 103 -11.80 15.14 6.34
CA LEU A 103 -11.37 14.25 5.26
C LEU A 103 -10.29 14.91 4.40
N PRO A 104 -9.42 14.11 3.75
CA PRO A 104 -8.56 14.62 2.70
C PRO A 104 -9.38 15.41 1.65
N PRO A 105 -8.85 16.52 1.11
CA PRO A 105 -9.65 17.45 0.30
C PRO A 105 -10.16 16.86 -1.03
N TRP A 106 -9.56 15.77 -1.49
CA TRP A 106 -9.95 15.03 -2.70
C TRP A 106 -10.92 13.87 -2.41
N PHE A 107 -11.25 13.60 -1.15
CA PHE A 107 -12.10 12.49 -0.72
C PHE A 107 -13.40 12.99 -0.11
N SER A 108 -14.52 12.80 -0.81
CA SER A 108 -15.81 13.37 -0.41
C SER A 108 -16.55 12.53 0.64
N GLU A 109 -17.54 13.13 1.30
CA GLU A 109 -18.46 12.38 2.18
C GLU A 109 -19.27 11.31 1.43
N GLU A 110 -19.54 11.53 0.14
CA GLU A 110 -20.21 10.55 -0.72
C GLU A 110 -19.29 9.35 -1.00
N ASP A 111 -18.02 9.60 -1.34
CA ASP A 111 -17.03 8.53 -1.52
C ASP A 111 -16.88 7.72 -0.24
N LEU A 112 -16.78 8.40 0.91
CA LEU A 112 -16.72 7.75 2.22
C LEU A 112 -17.95 6.86 2.48
N ALA A 113 -19.15 7.35 2.19
CA ALA A 113 -20.38 6.57 2.35
C ALA A 113 -20.41 5.33 1.42
N ASN A 114 -19.93 5.48 0.19
CA ASN A 114 -19.82 4.39 -0.78
C ASN A 114 -18.83 3.32 -0.30
N TYR A 115 -17.63 3.72 0.15
CA TYR A 115 -16.67 2.77 0.72
C TYR A 115 -17.18 2.11 1.99
N ALA A 116 -17.81 2.87 2.89
CA ALA A 116 -18.39 2.32 4.12
C ALA A 116 -19.40 1.22 3.81
N THR A 117 -20.35 1.48 2.91
CA THR A 117 -21.36 0.50 2.48
C THR A 117 -20.73 -0.79 1.92
N LEU A 118 -19.65 -0.63 1.14
CA LEU A 118 -18.89 -1.77 0.65
C LEU A 118 -18.29 -2.57 1.81
N TYR A 119 -17.57 -1.93 2.73
CA TYR A 119 -16.94 -2.62 3.87
C TYR A 119 -17.92 -3.18 4.90
N GLU A 120 -19.11 -2.61 5.04
CA GLU A 120 -20.20 -3.20 5.83
C GLU A 120 -20.60 -4.57 5.29
N LYS A 121 -20.61 -4.72 3.95
CA LYS A 121 -20.93 -5.98 3.29
C LYS A 121 -19.78 -6.99 3.32
N SER A 122 -18.54 -6.55 3.07
CA SER A 122 -17.39 -7.46 2.96
C SER A 122 -16.68 -7.75 4.28
N GLY A 123 -16.80 -6.84 5.26
CA GLY A 123 -15.90 -6.75 6.40
C GLY A 123 -14.44 -6.45 6.01
N PHE A 124 -13.56 -6.45 7.01
CA PHE A 124 -12.14 -6.10 6.87
C PHE A 124 -11.18 -7.31 6.85
N ARG A 125 -11.69 -8.54 6.88
CA ARG A 125 -10.81 -9.72 7.00
C ARG A 125 -9.85 -9.88 5.81
N THR A 126 -10.37 -9.88 4.59
CA THR A 126 -9.58 -10.00 3.35
C THR A 126 -8.59 -8.86 3.15
N PRO A 127 -8.99 -7.57 3.28
CA PRO A 127 -8.05 -6.47 3.15
C PRO A 127 -6.99 -6.42 4.26
N LEU A 128 -7.25 -6.99 5.44
CA LEU A 128 -6.20 -7.19 6.46
C LEU A 128 -5.31 -8.39 6.12
N GLN A 129 -5.89 -9.45 5.55
CA GLN A 129 -5.19 -10.70 5.29
C GLN A 129 -4.10 -10.55 4.24
N VAL A 130 -4.42 -10.02 3.06
CA VAL A 130 -3.52 -10.11 1.90
C VAL A 130 -2.30 -9.21 2.02
N PRO A 131 -2.41 -7.90 2.32
CA PRO A 131 -1.25 -7.02 2.41
C PRO A 131 -0.48 -7.16 3.74
N TYR A 132 -1.13 -7.55 4.85
CA TYR A 132 -0.47 -7.49 6.17
C TYR A 132 -0.22 -8.84 6.81
N ARG A 133 -1.21 -9.75 6.83
CA ARG A 133 -1.07 -11.04 7.53
C ARG A 133 -0.36 -12.11 6.69
N ALA A 134 -0.43 -11.99 5.36
CA ALA A 134 0.30 -12.84 4.42
C ALA A 134 1.66 -12.23 4.02
N TRP A 135 2.08 -11.11 4.60
CA TRP A 135 3.32 -10.40 4.23
C TRP A 135 4.58 -11.24 4.46
N LEU A 136 4.57 -12.12 5.47
CA LEU A 136 5.69 -13.01 5.78
C LEU A 136 5.72 -14.27 4.91
N GLN A 137 4.72 -14.48 4.06
CA GLN A 137 4.75 -15.59 3.10
C GLN A 137 5.67 -15.20 1.94
N ASP A 138 6.57 -16.09 1.57
CA ASP A 138 7.35 -15.92 0.35
C ASP A 138 6.46 -15.97 -0.91
N TYR A 139 7.04 -15.67 -2.07
CA TYR A 139 6.35 -15.73 -3.36
C TYR A 139 6.17 -17.16 -3.89
N GLY A 140 6.65 -18.19 -3.18
CA GLY A 140 6.55 -19.58 -3.60
C GLY A 140 7.31 -19.92 -4.90
N VAL A 141 8.20 -19.04 -5.36
CA VAL A 141 9.02 -19.21 -6.57
C VAL A 141 10.48 -18.96 -6.26
N SER A 142 11.38 -19.67 -6.95
CA SER A 142 12.82 -19.50 -6.80
C SER A 142 13.38 -18.36 -7.65
N ASP A 143 12.76 -18.11 -8.81
CA ASP A 143 13.11 -17.01 -9.70
C ASP A 143 12.27 -15.79 -9.30
N LEU A 144 12.92 -14.78 -8.75
CA LEU A 144 12.28 -13.55 -8.27
C LEU A 144 12.44 -12.39 -9.27
N GLU A 145 12.94 -12.66 -10.48
CA GLU A 145 13.05 -11.67 -11.53
C GLU A 145 11.69 -11.44 -12.22
N VAL A 146 11.21 -10.21 -12.18
CA VAL A 146 10.03 -9.75 -12.93
C VAL A 146 10.49 -9.40 -14.35
N LYS A 147 10.16 -10.27 -15.31
CA LYS A 147 10.66 -10.24 -16.69
C LYS A 147 9.91 -9.33 -17.65
N VAL A 148 8.87 -8.66 -17.16
CA VAL A 148 7.99 -7.79 -17.96
C VAL A 148 8.26 -6.32 -17.61
N PRO A 149 8.03 -5.39 -18.55
CA PRO A 149 8.12 -3.97 -18.26
C PRO A 149 7.30 -3.60 -17.02
N ALA A 150 7.86 -2.76 -16.17
CA ALA A 150 7.20 -2.33 -14.95
C ALA A 150 7.23 -0.81 -14.77
N LEU A 151 6.16 -0.27 -14.18
CA LEU A 151 6.08 1.12 -13.74
C LEU A 151 5.77 1.17 -12.25
N LEU A 152 6.56 1.96 -11.52
CA LEU A 152 6.25 2.40 -10.16
C LEU A 152 5.93 3.91 -10.19
N ILE A 153 4.72 4.27 -9.79
CA ILE A 153 4.35 5.66 -9.51
C ILE A 153 4.41 5.86 -8.00
N MET A 154 5.33 6.71 -7.55
CA MET A 154 5.63 6.91 -6.13
C MET A 154 5.27 8.33 -5.71
N GLY A 155 4.39 8.48 -4.72
CA GLY A 155 4.19 9.76 -4.05
C GLY A 155 5.36 10.07 -3.12
N GLU A 156 5.98 11.25 -3.23
CA GLU A 156 7.09 11.63 -2.33
C GLU A 156 6.62 11.90 -0.89
N LYS A 157 5.32 12.17 -0.72
CA LYS A 157 4.66 12.33 0.58
C LYS A 157 4.01 11.05 1.08
N ASP A 158 4.16 9.92 0.40
CA ASP A 158 3.70 8.61 0.88
C ASP A 158 4.58 8.14 2.05
N TYR A 159 3.95 7.76 3.16
CA TYR A 159 4.63 7.19 4.34
C TYR A 159 5.48 5.95 3.98
N VAL A 160 5.11 5.18 2.95
CA VAL A 160 5.89 4.02 2.49
C VAL A 160 7.28 4.45 2.02
N TYR A 161 7.39 5.60 1.37
CA TYR A 161 8.69 6.14 0.92
C TYR A 161 9.62 6.41 2.10
N LYS A 162 9.05 6.89 3.21
CA LYS A 162 9.77 7.18 4.45
C LYS A 162 10.05 5.94 5.30
N PHE A 163 9.48 4.78 4.96
CA PHE A 163 9.78 3.56 5.68
C PHE A 163 11.26 3.20 5.50
N HIS A 164 11.89 2.74 6.60
CA HIS A 164 13.33 2.59 6.69
C HIS A 164 13.90 1.77 5.53
N GLY A 165 14.83 2.36 4.77
CA GLY A 165 15.50 1.72 3.64
C GLY A 165 14.74 1.73 2.30
N ILE A 166 13.44 2.06 2.26
CA ILE A 166 12.66 2.06 1.00
C ILE A 166 13.14 3.13 0.03
N ALA A 167 13.31 4.38 0.49
CA ALA A 167 13.82 5.45 -0.37
C ALA A 167 15.18 5.12 -0.98
N GLU A 168 16.13 4.60 -0.18
CA GLU A 168 17.43 4.17 -0.67
C GLU A 168 17.30 2.99 -1.65
N TYR A 169 16.48 1.99 -1.34
CA TYR A 169 16.28 0.81 -2.17
C TYR A 169 15.75 1.17 -3.58
N ILE A 170 14.86 2.16 -3.67
CA ILE A 170 14.34 2.68 -4.93
C ILE A 170 15.40 3.54 -5.63
N THR A 171 15.97 4.54 -4.96
CA THR A 171 16.84 5.56 -5.58
C THR A 171 18.24 5.04 -5.94
N SER A 172 18.76 4.05 -5.21
CA SER A 172 20.02 3.37 -5.54
C SER A 172 19.89 2.42 -6.74
N GLY A 173 18.68 2.09 -7.16
CA GLY A 173 18.42 1.12 -8.22
C GLY A 173 18.49 -0.35 -7.77
N LYS A 174 18.69 -0.66 -6.48
CA LYS A 174 18.66 -2.04 -5.95
C LYS A 174 17.38 -2.78 -6.32
N VAL A 175 16.23 -2.09 -6.37
CA VAL A 175 14.96 -2.69 -6.84
C VAL A 175 15.04 -3.27 -8.26
N LYS A 176 15.93 -2.74 -9.11
CA LYS A 176 16.13 -3.21 -10.49
C LYS A 176 16.90 -4.52 -10.60
N GLU A 177 17.50 -4.99 -9.51
CA GLU A 177 18.04 -6.36 -9.45
C GLU A 177 16.92 -7.41 -9.57
N TYR A 178 15.70 -7.07 -9.14
CA TYR A 178 14.52 -7.93 -9.24
C TYR A 178 13.56 -7.51 -10.36
N VAL A 179 13.58 -6.24 -10.75
CA VAL A 179 12.72 -5.70 -11.80
C VAL A 179 13.59 -4.91 -12.80
N PRO A 180 14.32 -5.60 -13.71
CA PRO A 180 15.32 -4.94 -14.55
C PRO A 180 14.75 -3.81 -15.42
N ASP A 181 13.56 -4.01 -15.98
CA ASP A 181 12.86 -3.04 -16.81
C ASP A 181 11.84 -2.20 -16.01
N LEU A 182 12.29 -1.68 -14.86
CA LEU A 182 11.49 -0.79 -14.02
C LEU A 182 11.68 0.69 -14.38
N GLU A 183 10.58 1.33 -14.77
CA GLU A 183 10.42 2.78 -14.81
C GLU A 183 9.85 3.28 -13.47
N ILE A 184 10.36 4.41 -13.00
CA ILE A 184 9.96 5.00 -11.71
C ILE A 184 9.62 6.46 -11.95
N THR A 185 8.42 6.86 -11.54
CA THR A 185 7.96 8.24 -11.58
C THR A 185 7.65 8.71 -10.17
N PHE A 186 8.23 9.85 -9.77
CA PHE A 186 7.95 10.48 -8.49
C PHE A 186 6.92 11.60 -8.65
N MET A 187 5.96 11.65 -7.75
CA MET A 187 4.93 12.70 -7.67
C MET A 187 5.17 13.50 -6.38
N PRO A 188 5.73 14.73 -6.46
CA PRO A 188 6.19 15.48 -5.29
C PRO A 188 5.13 15.69 -4.20
N GLU A 189 3.89 15.91 -4.61
CA GLU A 189 2.76 16.14 -3.70
C GLU A 189 1.92 14.88 -3.44
N GLY A 190 2.29 13.76 -4.07
CA GLY A 190 1.56 12.49 -4.01
C GLY A 190 1.68 11.82 -2.64
N THR A 191 0.53 11.41 -2.09
CA THR A 191 0.41 10.61 -0.87
C THR A 191 0.13 9.14 -1.22
N HIS A 192 -0.24 8.29 -0.25
CA HIS A 192 -0.49 6.88 -0.50
C HIS A 192 -1.61 6.61 -1.51
N PHE A 193 -2.59 7.52 -1.60
CA PHE A 193 -3.72 7.43 -2.52
C PHE A 193 -3.52 8.31 -3.75
N VAL A 194 -2.31 8.32 -4.31
CA VAL A 194 -1.91 9.21 -5.41
C VAL A 194 -2.87 9.18 -6.62
N GLN A 195 -3.47 8.02 -6.92
CA GLN A 195 -4.46 7.85 -7.98
C GLN A 195 -5.81 8.53 -7.70
N GLU A 196 -6.14 8.77 -6.44
CA GLU A 196 -7.35 9.48 -6.03
C GLU A 196 -7.05 10.98 -5.89
N GLN A 197 -5.83 11.31 -5.45
CA GLN A 197 -5.36 12.69 -5.31
C GLN A 197 -5.10 13.38 -6.66
N PHE A 198 -4.51 12.66 -7.63
CA PHE A 198 -4.12 13.19 -8.94
C PHE A 198 -4.55 12.24 -10.08
N PRO A 199 -5.85 11.99 -10.26
CA PRO A 199 -6.36 10.97 -11.17
C PRO A 199 -5.90 11.19 -12.61
N ASP A 200 -5.96 12.42 -13.12
CA ASP A 200 -5.59 12.73 -14.50
C ASP A 200 -4.10 12.47 -14.78
N GLN A 201 -3.23 12.94 -13.88
CA GLN A 201 -1.78 12.74 -14.02
C GLN A 201 -1.41 11.25 -13.94
N VAL A 202 -2.00 10.52 -13.00
CA VAL A 202 -1.75 9.07 -12.86
C VAL A 202 -2.27 8.32 -14.09
N ASN A 203 -3.44 8.67 -14.62
CA ASN A 203 -3.98 8.08 -15.83
C ASN A 203 -3.09 8.34 -17.05
N ASP A 204 -2.57 9.56 -17.20
CA ASP A 204 -1.65 9.92 -18.30
C ASP A 204 -0.35 9.12 -18.24
N LEU A 205 0.22 8.94 -17.03
CA LEU A 205 1.42 8.11 -16.82
C LEU A 205 1.15 6.65 -17.20
N ILE A 206 0.03 6.09 -16.74
CA ILE A 206 -0.38 4.71 -17.07
C ILE A 206 -0.54 4.55 -18.58
N ILE A 207 -1.31 5.41 -19.23
CA ILE A 207 -1.58 5.33 -20.68
C ILE A 207 -0.30 5.49 -21.49
N SER A 208 0.58 6.41 -21.09
CA SER A 208 1.86 6.65 -21.78
C SER A 208 2.78 5.45 -21.67
N PHE A 209 2.86 4.84 -20.49
CA PHE A 209 3.64 3.62 -20.27
C PHE A 209 3.08 2.45 -21.08
N LEU A 210 1.77 2.24 -21.08
CA LEU A 210 1.15 1.16 -21.86
C LEU A 210 1.41 1.34 -23.37
N LYS A 211 1.25 2.55 -23.92
CA LYS A 211 1.55 2.84 -25.34
C LYS A 211 3.01 2.62 -25.73
N LYS A 212 3.93 2.70 -24.76
CA LYS A 212 5.36 2.55 -24.99
C LYS A 212 5.77 1.07 -25.08
N HIS A 213 5.09 0.21 -24.33
CA HIS A 213 5.51 -1.18 -24.09
C HIS A 213 4.55 -2.26 -24.61
N ILE A 214 3.32 -1.89 -24.98
CA ILE A 214 2.26 -2.79 -25.46
C ILE A 214 1.65 -2.22 -26.74
#